data_AF-A0A250KU28-F1
#
_entry.id   AF-A0A250KU28-F1
#
_cell.length_a   1.000
_cell.length_b   1.000
_cell.length_c   1.000
_cell.angle_alpha   90.00
_cell.angle_beta   90.00
_cell.angle_gamma   90.00
#
_symmetry.space_group_name_H-M   'P 1'
#
loop_
_entity.id
_entity.type
_entity.pdbx_description
1 polymer ?
#
loop_
_entity_poly.entity_id
_entity_poly.type
_entity_poly.pdbx_seq_one_letter_code
_entity_poly.pdbx_strand_id
1 'polypeptide(L)'
;MDILIAIGHIAGAVIVSIILGLIILFISSWELERNKKRATGELALKLGIPVADLEDEEKIEQLAPKIIEISMEKFSDELFKNRISDFLGIIRTAWNCLSNILQVILIIAVCWYTFTDDLGNAVYAWLINAIVIFFFVVGVVFALICKILTWRYPGQAKEARKSLVNYHNETSA
;
A
#
# COMPACT_ATOMS: atom_id res chain seq x y z
N MET A 1 -17.83 -15.90 -34.98
CA MET A 1 -17.79 -16.59 -33.68
C MET A 1 -16.46 -16.30 -32.99
N ASP A 2 -15.34 -16.41 -33.70
CA ASP A 2 -13.98 -16.22 -33.15
C ASP A 2 -13.69 -14.81 -32.64
N ILE A 3 -14.24 -13.78 -33.27
CA ILE A 3 -14.15 -12.40 -32.79
C ILE A 3 -14.81 -12.23 -31.42
N LEU A 4 -15.98 -12.87 -31.19
CA LEU A 4 -16.67 -12.80 -29.91
C LEU A 4 -15.88 -13.54 -28.82
N ILE A 5 -15.22 -14.64 -29.18
CA ILE A 5 -14.34 -15.39 -28.27
C ILE A 5 -13.14 -14.53 -27.88
N ALA A 6 -12.49 -13.88 -28.84
CA ALA A 6 -11.37 -12.97 -28.60
C ALA A 6 -11.76 -11.80 -27.69
N ILE A 7 -12.88 -11.13 -27.97
CA ILE A 7 -13.44 -10.08 -27.09
C ILE A 7 -13.73 -10.64 -25.70
N GLY A 8 -14.28 -11.85 -25.61
CA GLY A 8 -14.54 -12.54 -24.34
C GLY A 8 -13.28 -12.75 -23.50
N HIS A 9 -12.16 -13.17 -24.10
CA HIS A 9 -10.89 -13.33 -23.37
C HIS A 9 -10.35 -11.99 -22.85
N ILE A 10 -10.34 -10.95 -23.69
CA ILE A 10 -9.83 -9.62 -23.30
C ILE A 10 -10.70 -9.02 -22.21
N ALA A 11 -12.02 -8.92 -22.45
CA ALA A 11 -12.95 -8.35 -21.49
C ALA A 11 -12.99 -9.17 -20.19
N GLY A 12 -13.01 -10.50 -20.30
CA GLY A 12 -12.97 -11.41 -19.15
C GLY A 12 -11.72 -11.22 -18.30
N ALA A 13 -10.53 -11.15 -18.91
CA ALA A 13 -9.28 -10.93 -18.20
C ALA A 13 -9.25 -9.58 -17.46
N VAL A 14 -9.79 -8.52 -18.06
CA VAL A 14 -9.90 -7.18 -17.45
C VAL A 14 -10.89 -7.21 -16.28
N ILE A 15 -12.07 -7.82 -16.43
CA ILE A 15 -13.06 -7.94 -15.36
C ILE A 15 -12.46 -8.69 -14.16
N VAL A 16 -11.79 -9.82 -14.40
CA VAL A 16 -11.14 -10.59 -13.33
C VAL A 16 -10.03 -9.78 -12.65
N SER A 17 -9.26 -8.99 -13.40
CA SER A 17 -8.25 -8.09 -12.84
C SER A 17 -8.85 -7.04 -11.92
N ILE A 18 -10.00 -6.47 -12.29
CA ILE A 18 -10.71 -5.49 -11.46
C ILE A 18 -11.17 -6.14 -10.16
N ILE A 19 -11.79 -7.32 -10.24
CA ILE A 19 -12.23 -8.08 -9.05
C ILE A 19 -11.03 -8.38 -8.14
N LEU A 20 -9.92 -8.85 -8.72
CA LEU A 20 -8.70 -9.12 -7.98
C LEU A 20 -8.14 -7.85 -7.33
N GLY A 21 -8.15 -6.72 -8.03
CA GLY A 21 -7.75 -5.42 -7.50
C GLY A 21 -8.61 -5.00 -6.30
N LEU A 22 -9.92 -5.19 -6.36
CA LEU A 22 -10.82 -4.93 -5.23
C LEU A 22 -10.52 -5.82 -4.02
N ILE A 23 -10.24 -7.10 -4.23
CA ILE A 23 -9.82 -8.03 -3.17
C ILE A 23 -8.51 -7.56 -2.53
N ILE A 24 -7.52 -7.19 -3.34
CA ILE A 24 -6.24 -6.67 -2.85
C ILE A 24 -6.42 -5.38 -2.05
N LEU A 25 -7.28 -4.47 -2.51
CA LEU A 25 -7.60 -3.24 -1.77
C LEU A 25 -8.26 -3.55 -0.43
N PHE A 26 -9.18 -4.51 -0.37
CA PHE A 26 -9.81 -4.94 0.88
C PHE A 26 -8.79 -5.52 1.86
N ILE A 27 -7.90 -6.40 1.39
CA ILE A 27 -6.81 -6.96 2.20
C ILE A 27 -5.89 -5.85 2.72
N SER A 28 -5.54 -4.89 1.86
CA SER A 28 -4.67 -3.77 2.22
C SER A 28 -5.32 -2.84 3.25
N SER A 29 -6.62 -2.59 3.12
CA SER A 29 -7.41 -1.81 4.07
C SER A 29 -7.47 -2.50 5.44
N TRP A 30 -7.74 -3.80 5.46
CA TRP A 30 -7.72 -4.61 6.69
C TRP A 30 -6.35 -4.62 7.36
N GLU A 31 -5.27 -4.74 6.57
CA GLU A 31 -3.91 -4.66 7.09
C GLU A 31 -3.61 -3.29 7.72
N LEU A 32 -4.03 -2.20 7.06
CA LEU A 32 -3.87 -0.83 7.56
C LEU A 32 -4.58 -0.64 8.89
N GLU A 33 -5.84 -1.06 9.00
CA GLU A 33 -6.62 -0.95 10.23
C GLU A 33 -5.97 -1.75 11.38
N ARG A 34 -5.52 -2.98 11.09
CA ARG A 34 -4.82 -3.82 12.07
C ARG A 34 -3.52 -3.17 12.55
N ASN A 35 -2.74 -2.58 11.65
CA ASN A 35 -1.50 -1.90 12.00
C ASN A 35 -1.77 -0.60 12.78
N LYS A 36 -2.82 0.16 12.44
CA LYS A 36 -3.25 1.34 13.20
C LYS A 36 -3.61 0.98 14.64
N LYS A 37 -4.46 -0.03 14.85
CA LYS A 37 -4.83 -0.52 16.19
C LYS A 37 -3.60 -0.90 17.03
N ARG A 38 -2.61 -1.57 16.43
CA ARG A 38 -1.34 -1.90 17.10
C ARG A 38 -0.54 -0.65 17.47
N ALA A 39 -0.41 0.30 16.55
CA ALA A 39 0.30 1.55 16.80
C ALA A 39 -0.36 2.38 17.92
N THR A 40 -1.69 2.46 17.94
CA THR A 40 -2.46 3.10 19.01
C THR A 40 -2.23 2.40 20.36
N GLY A 41 -2.26 1.06 20.39
CA GLY A 41 -1.98 0.30 21.61
C GLY A 41 -0.56 0.52 22.14
N GLU A 42 0.45 0.52 21.27
CA GLU A 42 1.83 0.86 21.64
C GLU A 42 1.97 2.27 22.20
N LEU A 43 1.24 3.23 21.62
CA LEU A 43 1.25 4.62 22.07
C LEU A 43 0.58 4.76 23.45
N ALA A 44 -0.57 4.12 23.66
CA ALA A 44 -1.26 4.10 24.95
C ALA A 44 -0.37 3.51 26.06
N LEU A 45 0.32 2.41 25.77
CA LEU A 45 1.27 1.78 26.69
C LEU A 45 2.44 2.72 27.03
N LYS A 46 3.00 3.43 26.03
CA LYS A 46 4.07 4.42 26.27
C LYS A 46 3.60 5.60 27.11
N LEU A 47 2.36 6.03 26.94
CA LEU A 47 1.75 7.14 27.68
C LEU A 47 1.26 6.72 29.07
N GLY A 48 1.13 5.42 29.34
CA GLY A 48 0.59 4.91 30.59
C GLY A 48 -0.91 5.16 30.76
N ILE A 49 -1.65 5.22 29.65
CA ILE A 49 -3.10 5.52 29.62
C ILE A 49 -3.90 4.38 28.98
N PRO A 50 -5.20 4.25 29.25
CA PRO A 50 -6.05 3.31 28.52
C PRO A 50 -6.20 3.71 27.05
N VAL A 51 -6.33 2.72 26.15
CA VAL A 51 -6.51 2.96 24.70
C VAL A 51 -7.73 3.82 24.39
N ALA A 52 -8.80 3.69 25.18
CA ALA A 52 -10.02 4.50 25.04
C ALA A 52 -9.75 6.01 25.15
N ASP A 53 -8.72 6.43 25.87
CA ASP A 53 -8.36 7.85 25.99
C ASP A 53 -7.70 8.39 24.72
N LEU A 54 -7.25 7.53 23.80
CA LEU A 54 -6.77 7.89 22.46
C LEU A 54 -7.88 7.83 21.39
N GLU A 55 -9.13 7.57 21.80
CA GLU A 55 -10.32 7.61 20.94
C GLU A 55 -11.23 8.80 21.28
N ASP A 56 -10.98 9.47 22.41
CA ASP A 56 -11.70 10.64 22.90
C ASP A 56 -11.00 11.93 22.43
N GLU A 57 -11.68 12.71 21.57
CA GLU A 57 -11.12 13.92 20.96
C GLU A 57 -10.62 14.95 21.99
N GLU A 58 -11.36 15.15 23.09
CA GLU A 58 -10.99 16.12 24.13
C GLU A 58 -9.70 15.68 24.86
N LYS A 59 -9.55 14.39 25.11
CA LYS A 59 -8.34 13.83 25.73
C LYS A 59 -7.16 13.81 24.76
N ILE A 60 -7.40 13.56 23.48
CA ILE A 60 -6.36 13.61 22.44
C ILE A 60 -5.75 15.01 22.37
N GLU A 61 -6.55 16.08 22.40
CA GLU A 61 -6.04 17.45 22.41
C GLU A 61 -5.14 17.73 23.62
N GLN A 62 -5.54 17.28 24.80
CA GLN A 62 -4.74 17.41 26.03
C GLN A 62 -3.43 16.61 25.97
N LEU A 63 -3.45 15.46 25.30
CA LEU A 63 -2.30 14.56 25.15
C LEU A 63 -1.43 14.90 23.93
N ALA A 64 -1.90 15.76 23.03
CA ALA A 64 -1.25 16.06 21.76
C ALA A 64 0.23 16.44 21.92
N PRO A 65 0.65 17.28 22.88
CA PRO A 65 2.08 17.59 23.06
C PRO A 65 2.93 16.35 23.33
N LYS A 66 2.45 15.44 24.20
CA LYS A 66 3.16 14.19 24.52
C LYS A 66 3.14 13.19 23.37
N ILE A 67 2.02 13.11 22.65
CA ILE A 67 1.89 12.26 21.46
C ILE A 67 2.88 12.70 20.37
N ILE A 68 3.01 14.01 20.16
CA ILE A 68 3.96 14.59 19.22
C ILE A 68 5.39 14.28 19.65
N GLU A 69 5.75 14.51 20.92
CA GLU A 69 7.08 14.23 21.45
C GLU A 69 7.48 12.76 21.23
N ILE A 70 6.62 11.81 21.64
CA ILE A 70 6.85 10.37 21.46
C ILE A 70 6.96 10.01 19.96
N SER A 71 6.14 10.64 19.11
CA SER A 71 6.14 10.37 17.68
C SER A 71 7.38 10.93 16.99
N MET A 72 7.85 12.12 17.39
CA MET A 72 9.10 12.71 16.89
C MET A 72 10.30 11.85 17.26
N GLU A 73 10.37 11.38 18.51
CA GLU A 73 11.43 10.47 18.95
C GLU A 73 11.37 9.14 18.17
N LYS A 74 10.18 8.51 18.11
CA LYS A 74 10.00 7.22 17.43
C LYS A 74 10.27 7.31 15.93
N PHE A 75 9.83 8.36 15.26
CA PHE A 75 9.90 8.50 13.79
C PHE A 75 10.99 9.43 13.30
N SER A 76 11.91 9.84 14.17
CA SER A 76 13.09 10.66 13.84
C SER A 76 13.89 10.10 12.66
N ASP A 77 14.38 10.98 11.79
CA ASP A 77 15.19 10.58 10.64
C ASP A 77 16.62 10.18 11.03
N GLU A 78 17.04 10.50 12.25
CA GLU A 78 18.33 10.08 12.81
C GLU A 78 18.42 8.57 13.03
N LEU A 79 17.27 7.91 13.21
CA LEU A 79 17.21 6.48 13.43
C LEU A 79 17.42 5.72 12.11
N PHE A 80 18.53 4.98 12.01
CA PHE A 80 18.88 4.19 10.82
C PHE A 80 17.75 3.24 10.36
N LYS A 81 17.02 2.64 11.30
CA LYS A 81 15.86 1.77 11.00
C LYS A 81 14.74 2.53 10.26
N ASN A 82 14.60 3.83 10.49
CA ASN A 82 13.56 4.67 9.89
C ASN A 82 13.94 5.01 8.47
N ARG A 83 15.21 5.37 8.25
CA ARG A 83 15.77 5.58 6.92
C ARG A 83 15.63 4.34 6.03
N ILE A 84 15.90 3.15 6.57
CA ILE A 84 15.66 1.89 5.86
C ILE A 84 14.18 1.73 5.53
N SER A 85 13.30 1.88 6.53
CA SER A 85 11.84 1.78 6.33
C SER A 85 11.34 2.72 5.24
N ASP A 86 11.87 3.94 5.18
CA ASP A 86 11.48 4.97 4.20
C ASP A 86 12.00 4.64 2.80
N PHE A 87 13.25 4.19 2.69
CA PHE A 87 13.81 3.71 1.43
C PHE A 87 13.02 2.51 0.87
N LEU A 88 12.67 1.55 1.73
CA LEU A 88 11.83 0.41 1.34
C LEU A 88 10.41 0.89 0.96
N GLY A 89 9.89 1.94 1.57
CA GLY A 89 8.64 2.58 1.15
C GLY A 89 8.70 3.13 -0.28
N ILE A 90 9.82 3.76 -0.66
CA ILE A 90 10.05 4.24 -2.04
C ILE A 90 10.12 3.06 -3.01
N ILE A 91 10.90 2.02 -2.69
CA ILE A 91 11.01 0.82 -3.54
C ILE A 91 9.62 0.20 -3.75
N ARG A 92 8.81 0.08 -2.70
CA ARG A 92 7.46 -0.46 -2.81
C ARG A 92 6.56 0.40 -3.71
N THR A 93 6.68 1.72 -3.61
CA THR A 93 5.93 2.63 -4.48
C THR A 93 6.33 2.45 -5.94
N ALA A 94 7.63 2.34 -6.21
CA ALA A 94 8.16 2.05 -7.55
C ALA A 94 7.72 0.67 -8.06
N TRP A 95 7.69 -0.35 -7.19
CA TRP A 95 7.22 -1.70 -7.50
C TRP A 95 5.75 -1.72 -7.93
N ASN A 96 4.89 -1.01 -7.21
CA ASN A 96 3.47 -0.88 -7.57
C ASN A 96 3.28 -0.12 -8.90
N CYS A 97 4.06 0.95 -9.10
CA CYS A 97 4.05 1.71 -10.35
C CYS A 97 4.46 0.83 -11.55
N LEU A 98 5.55 0.05 -11.39
CA LEU A 98 6.02 -0.89 -12.39
C LEU A 98 4.96 -1.93 -12.75
N SER A 99 4.23 -2.47 -11.75
CA SER A 99 3.12 -3.39 -11.99
C SER A 99 2.08 -2.79 -12.93
N ASN A 100 1.63 -1.56 -12.64
CA ASN A 100 0.61 -0.88 -13.44
C ASN A 100 1.09 -0.62 -14.87
N ILE A 101 2.34 -0.18 -15.03
CA ILE A 101 2.95 0.05 -16.35
C ILE A 101 2.97 -1.25 -17.16
N LEU A 102 3.41 -2.36 -16.56
CA LEU A 102 3.47 -3.65 -17.25
C LEU A 102 2.09 -4.16 -17.67
N GLN A 103 1.07 -3.98 -16.83
CA GLN A 103 -0.31 -4.35 -17.17
C GLN A 103 -0.83 -3.55 -18.36
N VAL A 104 -0.59 -2.23 -18.39
CA VAL A 104 -0.99 -1.37 -19.51
C VAL A 104 -0.28 -1.76 -20.80
N ILE A 105 1.04 -1.96 -20.76
CA ILE A 105 1.84 -2.39 -21.91
C ILE A 105 1.33 -3.74 -22.43
N LEU A 106 1.07 -4.70 -21.54
CA LEU A 106 0.57 -6.01 -21.91
C LEU A 106 -0.77 -5.92 -22.65
N ILE A 107 -1.74 -5.16 -22.14
CA ILE A 107 -3.06 -5.02 -22.78
C ILE A 107 -2.93 -4.36 -24.15
N ILE A 108 -2.11 -3.31 -24.27
CA ILE A 108 -1.86 -2.65 -25.57
C ILE A 108 -1.26 -3.64 -26.57
N ALA A 109 -0.25 -4.41 -26.15
CA ALA A 109 0.41 -5.41 -26.99
C ALA A 109 -0.57 -6.52 -27.41
N VAL A 110 -1.33 -7.09 -26.47
CA VAL A 110 -2.31 -8.14 -26.75
C VAL A 110 -3.37 -7.64 -27.72
N CYS A 111 -3.93 -6.43 -27.51
CA CYS A 111 -4.86 -5.84 -28.44
C CYS A 111 -4.24 -5.67 -29.83
N TRP A 112 -3.04 -5.09 -29.93
CA TRP A 112 -2.35 -4.90 -31.21
C TRP A 112 -2.18 -6.22 -31.97
N TYR A 113 -1.61 -7.24 -31.35
CA TYR A 113 -1.36 -8.55 -31.97
C TYR A 113 -2.65 -9.34 -32.26
N THR A 114 -3.71 -9.12 -31.49
CA THR A 114 -5.02 -9.72 -31.76
C THR A 114 -5.66 -9.14 -33.03
N PHE A 115 -5.47 -7.84 -33.29
CA PHE A 115 -6.04 -7.18 -34.47
C PHE A 115 -5.15 -7.25 -35.72
N THR A 116 -3.84 -7.35 -35.56
CA THR A 116 -2.88 -7.31 -36.69
C THR A 116 -2.44 -8.68 -37.18
N ASP A 117 -2.30 -9.67 -36.28
CA ASP A 117 -1.74 -10.98 -36.62
C ASP A 117 -2.77 -12.11 -36.52
N ASP A 118 -3.23 -12.43 -35.31
CA ASP A 118 -4.11 -13.58 -35.06
C ASP A 118 -5.06 -13.36 -33.86
N LEU A 119 -6.33 -13.72 -34.04
CA LEU A 119 -7.36 -13.62 -33.00
C LEU A 119 -7.07 -14.52 -31.78
N GLY A 120 -6.28 -15.59 -31.96
CA GLY A 120 -5.84 -16.48 -30.88
C GLY A 120 -4.99 -15.77 -29.83
N ASN A 121 -4.34 -14.65 -30.18
CA ASN A 121 -3.52 -13.89 -29.24
C ASN A 121 -4.32 -13.27 -28.08
N ALA A 122 -5.65 -13.16 -28.21
CA ALA A 122 -6.52 -12.66 -27.15
C ALA A 122 -6.42 -13.47 -25.85
N VAL A 123 -6.05 -14.75 -25.91
CA VAL A 123 -5.86 -15.60 -24.72
C VAL A 123 -4.74 -15.09 -23.81
N TYR A 124 -3.74 -14.39 -24.36
CA TYR A 124 -2.64 -13.83 -23.57
C TYR A 124 -3.07 -12.65 -22.71
N ALA A 125 -4.28 -12.10 -22.91
CA ALA A 125 -4.85 -11.09 -22.01
C ALA A 125 -4.87 -11.58 -20.55
N TRP A 126 -5.06 -12.89 -20.33
CA TRP A 126 -5.11 -13.48 -18.98
C TRP A 126 -3.80 -13.35 -18.19
N LEU A 127 -2.67 -13.11 -18.85
CA LEU A 127 -1.38 -12.85 -18.19
C LEU A 127 -1.42 -11.62 -17.27
N ILE A 128 -2.33 -10.68 -17.51
CA ILE A 128 -2.52 -9.51 -16.64
C ILE A 128 -2.77 -9.96 -15.18
N ASN A 129 -3.55 -11.02 -14.97
CA ASN A 129 -3.89 -11.52 -13.65
C ASN A 129 -2.67 -12.15 -12.97
N ALA A 130 -1.85 -12.87 -13.74
CA ALA A 130 -0.60 -13.43 -13.24
C ALA A 130 0.36 -12.33 -12.79
N ILE A 131 0.46 -11.23 -13.55
CA ILE A 131 1.25 -10.05 -13.18
C ILE A 131 0.72 -9.45 -11.88
N VAL A 132 -0.59 -9.21 -11.76
CA VAL A 132 -1.20 -8.65 -10.53
C VAL A 132 -0.88 -9.52 -9.32
N ILE A 133 -1.10 -10.83 -9.41
CA ILE A 133 -0.83 -11.77 -8.32
C ILE A 133 0.66 -11.77 -7.95
N PHE A 134 1.55 -11.84 -8.93
CA PHE A 134 2.99 -11.86 -8.71
C PHE A 134 3.46 -10.59 -7.98
N PHE A 135 3.08 -9.41 -8.47
CA PHE A 135 3.49 -8.15 -7.86
C PHE A 135 2.90 -7.99 -6.45
N PHE A 136 1.67 -8.44 -6.22
CA PHE A 136 1.06 -8.47 -4.89
C PHE A 136 1.83 -9.37 -3.92
N VAL A 137 2.09 -10.63 -4.29
CA VAL A 137 2.79 -11.59 -3.42
C VAL A 137 4.20 -11.10 -3.08
N VAL A 138 4.96 -10.64 -4.08
CA VAL A 138 6.30 -10.08 -3.84
C VAL A 138 6.22 -8.83 -2.95
N GLY A 139 5.23 -7.98 -3.17
CA GLY A 139 4.98 -6.80 -2.33
C GLY A 139 4.70 -7.14 -0.87
N VAL A 140 3.91 -8.20 -0.60
CA VAL A 140 3.64 -8.71 0.75
C VAL A 140 4.92 -9.25 1.38
N VAL A 141 5.67 -10.10 0.69
CA VAL A 141 6.95 -10.65 1.19
C VAL A 141 7.92 -9.53 1.52
N PHE A 142 8.03 -8.53 0.65
CA PHE A 142 8.90 -7.38 0.85
C PHE A 142 8.47 -6.55 2.08
N ALA A 143 7.17 -6.33 2.27
CA ALA A 143 6.65 -5.65 3.45
C ALA A 143 6.93 -6.43 4.75
N LEU A 144 6.83 -7.76 4.72
CA LEU A 144 7.19 -8.61 5.86
C LEU A 144 8.68 -8.52 6.18
N ILE A 145 9.56 -8.55 5.17
CA ILE A 145 11.00 -8.38 5.36
C ILE A 145 11.30 -7.02 6.00
N CYS A 146 10.70 -5.94 5.49
CA CYS A 146 10.83 -4.61 6.09
C CYS A 146 10.41 -4.61 7.56
N LYS A 147 9.27 -5.24 7.87
CA LYS A 147 8.74 -5.35 9.23
C LYS A 147 9.65 -6.14 10.15
N ILE A 148 10.27 -7.22 9.67
CA ILE A 148 11.21 -8.02 10.47
C ILE A 148 12.50 -7.22 10.73
N LEU A 149 13.02 -6.53 9.71
CA LEU A 149 14.30 -5.80 9.82
C LEU A 149 14.19 -4.52 10.66
N THR A 150 13.08 -3.78 10.51
CA THR A 150 12.94 -2.43 11.08
C THR A 150 11.91 -2.33 12.19
N TRP A 151 11.12 -3.39 12.42
CA TRP A 151 9.89 -3.37 13.23
C TRP A 151 8.83 -2.38 12.71
N ARG A 152 8.95 -1.95 11.45
CA ARG A 152 8.10 -0.93 10.82
C ARG A 152 7.59 -1.39 9.48
N TYR A 153 6.45 -0.85 9.09
CA TYR A 153 5.92 -1.05 7.76
C TYR A 153 6.65 -0.15 6.74
N PRO A 154 6.88 -0.58 5.49
CA PRO A 154 7.53 0.26 4.48
C PRO A 154 6.89 1.64 4.37
N GLY A 155 7.67 2.71 4.52
CA GLY A 155 7.21 4.10 4.43
C GLY A 155 6.53 4.67 5.69
N GLN A 156 6.31 3.87 6.73
CA GLN A 156 5.55 4.29 7.92
C GLN A 156 6.15 5.50 8.64
N ALA A 157 7.48 5.60 8.71
CA ALA A 157 8.13 6.70 9.41
C ALA A 157 7.97 8.03 8.65
N LYS A 158 8.15 8.01 7.34
CA LYS A 158 7.87 9.15 6.45
C LYS A 158 6.41 9.61 6.54
N GLU A 159 5.45 8.69 6.55
CA GLU A 159 4.02 9.02 6.69
C GLU A 159 3.72 9.69 8.05
N ALA A 160 4.26 9.13 9.14
CA ALA A 160 4.09 9.71 10.48
C ALA A 160 4.67 11.14 10.56
N ARG A 161 5.89 11.36 10.04
CA ARG A 161 6.49 12.71 9.99
C ARG A 161 5.65 13.68 9.17
N LYS A 162 5.11 13.25 8.03
CA LYS A 162 4.21 14.07 7.20
C LYS A 162 2.93 14.46 7.97
N SER A 163 2.35 13.51 8.71
CA SER A 163 1.17 13.77 9.54
C SER A 163 1.44 14.80 10.64
N LEU A 164 2.62 14.75 11.28
CA LEU A 164 3.01 15.72 12.31
C LEU A 164 3.17 17.14 11.74
N VAL A 165 3.79 17.27 10.56
CA VAL A 165 3.93 18.56 9.87
C VAL A 165 2.56 19.13 9.51
N ASN A 166 1.65 18.29 8.98
CA ASN A 166 0.30 18.72 8.66
C ASN A 166 -0.44 19.22 9.91
N TYR A 167 -0.38 18.47 11.01
CA TYR A 167 -0.98 18.88 12.29
C TYR A 167 -0.44 20.23 12.79
N HIS A 168 0.89 20.44 12.70
CA HIS A 168 1.48 21.72 13.09
C HIS A 168 0.99 22.88 12.22
N ASN A 169 0.86 22.66 10.91
CA ASN A 169 0.36 23.68 9.99
C ASN A 169 -1.11 24.02 10.23
N GLU A 170 -1.94 23.02 10.55
CA GLU A 170 -3.37 23.20 10.86
C GLU A 170 -3.59 23.92 12.19
N THR A 171 -2.71 23.74 13.17
CA THR A 171 -2.81 24.37 14.50
C THR A 171 -2.14 25.75 14.58
N SER A 172 -1.31 26.11 13.60
CA SER A 172 -0.62 27.41 13.53
C SER A 172 -1.29 28.41 12.58
N ALA A 173 -2.35 28.00 11.88
CA ALA A 173 -3.15 28.82 10.96
C ALA A 173 -4.37 29.43 11.66
#